data_AF-A0A1G8AS65-F1
#
_entry.id   AF-A0A1G8AS65-F1
#
_cell.length_a   1.000
_cell.length_b   1.000
_cell.length_c   1.000
_cell.angle_alpha   90.00
_cell.angle_beta   90.00
_cell.angle_gamma   90.00
#
_symmetry.space_group_name_H-M   'P 1'
#
loop_
_entity.id
_entity.type
_entity.pdbx_description
1 polymer ?
#
loop_
_entity_poly.entity_id
_entity_poly.type
_entity_poly.pdbx_seq_one_letter_code
_entity_poly.pdbx_strand_id
1 'polypeptide(L)'
;MAYSHEWTGSFARSALAPAVFVVGPGCRHAVREWVSTRPGPTVTAREPHGPVLTAWAVLDGGVLAVASRQPTDGALDAGLYVVGYGAFRLLTAELGMAAPARPLPGEPLYDLADLRAAHRARPPGCPDAREQAELLATCGDPGTLRRVATVLTTLTTAASTVRSRTLAG
;
A
#
# COMPACT_ATOMS: atom_id res chain seq x y z
N MET A 1 16.56 -17.50 11.46
CA MET A 1 16.04 -16.14 11.74
C MET A 1 14.55 -16.25 11.99
N ALA A 2 14.08 -15.73 13.11
CA ALA A 2 12.72 -15.95 13.62
C ALA A 2 11.68 -15.22 12.75
N TYR A 3 10.83 -15.99 12.08
CA TYR A 3 9.67 -15.50 11.35
C TYR A 3 8.49 -15.38 12.32
N SER A 4 8.30 -14.22 12.96
CA SER A 4 7.02 -13.89 13.59
C SER A 4 6.03 -13.41 12.52
N HIS A 5 5.53 -14.35 11.72
CA HIS A 5 4.41 -14.12 10.79
C HIS A 5 3.09 -14.12 11.56
N GLU A 6 2.83 -13.04 12.26
CA GLU A 6 1.51 -12.69 12.73
C GLU A 6 0.95 -11.71 11.66
N TRP A 7 -0.01 -12.09 10.81
CA TRP A 7 -1.37 -12.19 11.33
C TRP A 7 -2.44 -13.03 10.61
N THR A 8 -2.25 -13.69 9.45
CA THR A 8 -3.27 -14.66 8.91
C THR A 8 -2.91 -15.43 7.63
N GLY A 9 -1.66 -15.40 7.16
CA GLY A 9 -1.30 -16.01 5.88
C GLY A 9 -1.71 -15.21 4.63
N SER A 10 -2.68 -14.29 4.75
CA SER A 10 -3.09 -13.36 3.67
C SER A 10 -2.21 -12.11 3.61
N PHE A 11 -1.91 -11.51 4.77
CA PHE A 11 -0.98 -10.39 4.91
C PHE A 11 -0.07 -10.62 6.11
N ALA A 12 1.16 -10.14 6.00
CA ALA A 12 2.11 -10.05 7.10
C ALA A 12 2.59 -8.61 7.25
N ARG A 13 2.70 -8.13 8.48
CA ARG A 13 3.36 -6.86 8.74
C ARG A 13 4.83 -6.97 8.33
N SER A 14 5.32 -5.97 7.61
CA SER A 14 6.72 -5.91 7.21
C SER A 14 7.58 -5.23 8.28
N ALA A 15 8.82 -5.67 8.43
CA ALA A 15 9.83 -4.95 9.21
C ALA A 15 10.33 -3.68 8.49
N LEU A 16 9.92 -3.45 7.23
CA LEU A 16 10.33 -2.31 6.43
C LEU A 16 9.81 -0.98 6.99
N ALA A 17 8.52 -0.92 7.32
CA ALA A 17 7.87 0.22 7.98
C ALA A 17 6.51 -0.21 8.59
N PRO A 18 5.96 0.52 9.58
CA PRO A 18 4.70 0.18 10.23
C PRO A 18 3.49 0.02 9.29
N ALA A 19 3.42 0.84 8.25
CA ALA A 19 2.35 0.85 7.26
C ALA A 19 2.72 0.09 5.97
N VAL A 20 3.63 -0.88 6.04
CA VAL A 20 3.99 -1.76 4.90
C VAL A 20 3.61 -3.19 5.22
N PHE A 21 2.82 -3.79 4.34
CA PHE A 21 2.28 -5.14 4.49
C PHE A 21 2.68 -5.99 3.30
N VAL A 22 3.24 -7.18 3.57
CA VAL A 22 3.56 -8.16 2.53
C VAL A 22 2.32 -9.01 2.27
N VAL A 23 1.93 -9.15 1.01
CA VAL A 23 0.82 -10.02 0.61
C VAL A 23 1.31 -11.46 0.54
N GLY A 24 0.65 -12.33 1.30
CA GLY A 24 0.89 -13.76 1.31
C GLY A 24 0.62 -14.39 -0.07
N PRO A 25 1.37 -15.43 -0.45
CA PRO A 25 1.37 -15.98 -1.81
C PRO A 25 -0.02 -16.39 -2.31
N GLY A 26 -0.86 -16.98 -1.44
CA GLY A 26 -2.22 -17.40 -1.79
C GLY A 26 -3.19 -16.25 -2.14
N CYS A 27 -2.88 -15.02 -1.72
CA CYS A 27 -3.74 -13.86 -1.95
C CYS A 27 -3.24 -12.96 -3.09
N ARG A 28 -2.02 -13.17 -3.59
CA ARG A 28 -1.39 -12.28 -4.57
C ARG A 28 -2.20 -12.11 -5.85
N HIS A 29 -2.82 -13.19 -6.34
CA HIS A 29 -3.66 -13.14 -7.54
C HIS A 29 -4.87 -12.22 -7.33
N ALA A 30 -5.65 -12.46 -6.27
CA ALA A 30 -6.84 -11.66 -5.95
C ALA A 30 -6.50 -10.18 -5.77
N VAL A 31 -5.39 -9.87 -5.09
CA VAL A 31 -4.91 -8.48 -4.94
C VAL A 31 -4.58 -7.85 -6.29
N ARG A 32 -3.86 -8.57 -7.15
CA ARG A 32 -3.47 -8.06 -8.48
C ARG A 32 -4.68 -7.85 -9.40
N GLU A 33 -5.61 -8.78 -9.41
CA GLU A 33 -6.86 -8.68 -10.15
C GLU A 33 -7.68 -7.48 -9.68
N TRP A 34 -7.79 -7.29 -8.36
CA TRP A 34 -8.52 -6.18 -7.75
C TRP A 34 -7.98 -4.80 -8.12
N VAL A 35 -6.65 -4.63 -8.14
CA VAL A 35 -6.04 -3.34 -8.55
C VAL A 35 -6.10 -3.13 -10.06
N SER A 36 -6.06 -4.20 -10.85
CA SER A 36 -6.00 -4.12 -12.32
C SER A 36 -7.37 -3.86 -12.95
N THR A 37 -8.45 -4.22 -12.25
CA THR A 37 -9.84 -4.00 -12.68
C THR A 37 -10.40 -2.64 -12.26
N ARG A 38 -9.66 -1.88 -11.43
CA ARG A 38 -10.10 -0.57 -10.94
C ARG A 38 -9.53 0.56 -11.80
N PRO A 39 -10.33 1.59 -12.07
CA PRO A 39 -9.83 2.77 -12.76
C PRO A 39 -8.91 3.55 -11.82
N GLY A 40 -7.64 3.68 -12.21
CA GLY A 40 -6.63 4.41 -11.44
C GLY A 40 -5.27 4.37 -12.15
N PRO A 41 -4.37 5.30 -11.81
CA PRO A 41 -3.05 5.34 -12.42
C PRO A 41 -2.25 4.10 -12.01
N THR A 42 -1.76 3.43 -13.04
CA THR A 42 -0.80 2.34 -12.93
C THR A 42 0.51 2.80 -13.54
N VAL A 43 1.61 2.63 -12.80
CA VAL A 43 2.95 2.99 -13.27
C VAL A 43 3.82 1.76 -13.24
N THR A 44 4.47 1.47 -14.36
CA THR A 44 5.49 0.43 -14.42
C THR A 44 6.85 1.09 -14.61
N ALA A 45 7.77 0.82 -13.70
CA ALA A 45 9.15 1.24 -13.79
C ALA A 45 10.04 0.00 -13.99
N ARG A 46 11.07 0.17 -14.81
CA ARG A 46 12.08 -0.85 -15.05
C ARG A 46 13.44 -0.18 -15.10
N GLU A 47 14.25 -0.47 -14.10
CA GLU A 47 15.67 -0.12 -14.13
C GLU A 47 16.45 -1.23 -14.85
N PRO A 48 17.52 -0.90 -15.61
CA PRO A 48 18.29 -1.87 -16.38
C PRO A 48 18.82 -3.07 -15.55
N HIS A 49 19.15 -2.83 -14.28
CA HIS A 49 19.69 -3.84 -13.35
C HIS A 49 18.81 -4.05 -12.11
N GLY A 50 17.64 -3.42 -12.08
CA GLY A 50 16.71 -3.48 -10.96
C GLY A 50 15.53 -4.41 -11.23
N PRO A 51 14.70 -4.67 -10.20
CA PRO A 51 13.44 -5.36 -10.39
C PRO A 51 12.51 -4.57 -11.30
N VAL A 52 11.58 -5.27 -11.95
CA VAL A 52 10.45 -4.60 -12.60
C VAL A 52 9.43 -4.28 -11.50
N LEU A 53 9.08 -3.00 -11.40
CA LEU A 53 8.16 -2.49 -10.41
C LEU A 53 6.87 -2.09 -11.11
N THR A 54 5.73 -2.54 -10.59
CA THR A 54 4.42 -2.04 -11.02
C THR A 54 3.67 -1.54 -9.79
N ALA A 55 3.26 -0.28 -9.83
CA ALA A 55 2.59 0.37 -8.72
C ALA A 55 1.19 0.86 -9.11
N TRP A 56 0.28 0.77 -8.15
CA TRP A 56 -1.09 1.28 -8.22
C TRP A 56 -1.33 2.19 -7.03
N ALA A 57 -1.86 3.37 -7.28
CA ALA A 57 -2.32 4.23 -6.20
C ALA A 57 -3.66 3.73 -5.65
N VAL A 58 -3.73 3.57 -4.32
CA VAL A 58 -4.96 3.19 -3.62
C VAL A 58 -5.10 4.11 -2.42
N LEU A 59 -6.14 4.96 -2.42
CA LEU A 59 -6.38 5.95 -1.37
C LEU A 59 -5.12 6.78 -1.05
N ASP A 60 -4.65 6.71 0.18
CA ASP A 60 -3.53 7.41 0.78
C ASP A 60 -2.18 6.67 0.64
N GLY A 61 -2.19 5.52 -0.04
CA GLY A 61 -1.03 4.66 -0.22
C GLY A 61 -1.07 3.87 -1.52
N GLY A 62 -0.93 2.54 -1.49
CA GLY A 62 -1.01 1.80 -2.74
C GLY A 62 -0.55 0.36 -2.67
N VAL A 63 -0.48 -0.24 -3.84
CA VAL A 63 0.02 -1.59 -4.04
C VAL A 63 1.26 -1.51 -4.91
N LEU A 64 2.33 -2.18 -4.49
CA LEU A 64 3.58 -2.32 -5.23
C LEU A 64 3.81 -3.79 -5.54
N ALA A 65 3.88 -4.12 -6.82
CA ALA A 65 4.38 -5.39 -7.31
C ALA A 65 5.87 -5.28 -7.62
N VAL A 66 6.64 -6.21 -7.06
CA VAL A 66 8.05 -6.38 -7.34
C VAL A 66 8.22 -7.70 -8.08
N ALA A 67 8.56 -7.61 -9.36
CA ALA A 67 8.96 -8.76 -10.16
C ALA A 67 10.49 -8.81 -10.22
N SER A 68 11.09 -9.75 -9.50
CA SER A 68 12.53 -10.02 -9.62
C SER A 68 12.77 -10.96 -10.81
N ARG A 69 13.74 -10.60 -11.67
CA ARG A 69 14.33 -11.53 -12.66
C ARG A 69 15.60 -12.19 -12.13
N GLN A 70 16.31 -11.55 -11.20
CA GLN A 70 17.53 -12.03 -10.56
C GLN A 70 17.63 -11.48 -9.14
N PRO A 71 18.17 -12.23 -8.17
CA PRO A 71 18.47 -11.70 -6.84
C PRO A 71 19.60 -10.68 -6.98
N THR A 72 19.26 -9.41 -6.78
CA THR A 72 20.24 -8.32 -6.66
C THR A 72 20.38 -8.01 -5.18
N ASP A 73 21.60 -7.97 -4.67
CA ASP A 73 21.85 -7.59 -3.27
C ASP A 73 21.23 -6.22 -2.97
N GLY A 74 20.43 -6.16 -1.91
CA GLY A 74 19.75 -4.94 -1.48
C GLY A 74 18.45 -4.60 -2.21
N ALA A 75 18.00 -5.40 -3.19
CA ALA A 75 16.67 -5.23 -3.79
C ALA A 75 15.55 -5.70 -2.87
N LEU A 76 14.33 -5.22 -3.11
CA LEU A 76 13.13 -5.79 -2.49
C LEU A 76 12.91 -7.23 -2.95
N ASP A 77 12.43 -8.07 -2.03
CA ASP A 77 11.99 -9.42 -2.36
C ASP A 77 10.86 -9.39 -3.41
N ALA A 78 10.82 -10.40 -4.26
CA ALA A 78 9.74 -10.54 -5.22
C ALA A 78 8.40 -10.77 -4.49
N GLY A 79 7.37 -10.02 -4.88
CA GLY A 79 6.07 -10.13 -4.25
C GLY A 79 5.15 -8.96 -4.50
N LEU A 80 4.16 -8.84 -3.62
CA LEU A 80 3.23 -7.73 -3.56
C LEU A 80 3.31 -7.11 -2.17
N TYR A 81 3.34 -5.78 -2.14
CA TYR A 81 3.37 -4.98 -0.94
C TYR A 81 2.17 -4.03 -0.97
N VAL A 82 1.47 -3.92 0.15
CA VAL A 82 0.49 -2.85 0.38
C VAL A 82 1.15 -1.82 1.26
N VAL A 83 1.09 -0.56 0.85
CA VAL A 83 1.67 0.59 1.53
C VAL A 83 0.53 1.50 1.97
N GLY A 84 0.54 1.93 3.23
CA GLY A 84 -0.51 2.77 3.82
C GLY A 84 -1.59 1.96 4.54
N TYR A 85 -2.04 2.48 5.68
CA TYR A 85 -3.08 1.83 6.49
C TYR A 85 -4.46 1.88 5.82
N GLY A 86 -4.84 3.02 5.22
CA GLY A 86 -6.12 3.16 4.53
C GLY A 86 -6.23 2.21 3.34
N ALA A 87 -5.18 2.13 2.52
CA ALA A 87 -5.06 1.14 1.45
C ALA A 87 -5.22 -0.30 1.95
N PHE A 88 -4.53 -0.67 3.03
CA PHE A 88 -4.64 -1.99 3.65
C PHE A 88 -6.06 -2.31 4.15
N ARG A 89 -6.70 -1.38 4.86
CA ARG A 89 -8.06 -1.56 5.40
C ARG A 89 -9.09 -1.67 4.30
N LEU A 90 -9.02 -0.83 3.27
CA LEU A 90 -9.91 -0.90 2.13
C LEU A 90 -9.74 -2.25 1.42
N LEU A 91 -8.50 -2.63 1.10
CA LEU A 91 -8.22 -3.81 0.29
C LEU A 91 -8.61 -5.11 1.00
N THR A 92 -8.32 -5.23 2.29
CA THR A 92 -8.78 -6.38 3.09
C THR A 92 -10.30 -6.48 3.16
N ALA A 93 -10.99 -5.35 3.36
CA ALA A 93 -12.45 -5.31 3.40
C ALA A 93 -13.09 -5.66 2.05
N GLU A 94 -12.55 -5.15 0.94
CA GLU A 94 -13.09 -5.39 -0.40
C GLU A 94 -12.85 -6.81 -0.91
N LEU A 95 -11.79 -7.46 -0.43
CA LEU A 95 -11.47 -8.84 -0.79
C LEU A 95 -11.99 -9.87 0.22
N GLY A 96 -12.70 -9.44 1.27
CA GLY A 96 -13.17 -10.33 2.33
C GLY A 96 -12.03 -11.04 3.07
N MET A 97 -10.84 -10.43 3.10
CA MET A 97 -9.65 -11.00 3.73
C MET A 97 -9.61 -10.64 5.22
N ALA A 98 -9.09 -11.57 6.03
CA ALA A 98 -8.90 -11.33 7.45
C ALA A 98 -7.94 -10.15 7.68
N ALA A 99 -8.33 -9.26 8.59
CA ALA A 99 -7.51 -8.16 9.07
C ALA A 99 -7.64 -8.05 10.60
N PRO A 100 -6.63 -7.52 11.31
CA PRO A 100 -6.72 -7.32 12.76
C PRO A 100 -7.95 -6.50 13.14
N ALA A 101 -8.78 -6.99 14.06
CA ALA A 101 -10.02 -6.31 14.46
C ALA A 101 -9.76 -4.95 15.16
N ARG A 102 -8.59 -4.81 15.79
CA ARG A 102 -8.15 -3.56 16.42
C ARG A 102 -7.21 -2.79 15.50
N PRO A 103 -7.16 -1.44 15.61
CA PRO A 103 -6.16 -0.64 14.93
C PRO A 103 -4.73 -1.05 15.32
N LEU A 104 -3.83 -0.99 14.35
CA LEU A 104 -2.40 -1.22 14.55
C LEU A 104 -1.75 0.00 15.23
N PRO A 105 -0.58 -0.15 15.86
CA PRO A 105 0.15 0.97 16.43
C PRO A 105 0.44 2.07 15.38
N GLY A 106 -0.07 3.28 15.61
CA GLY A 106 0.07 4.42 14.69
C GLY A 106 -0.90 4.39 13.50
N GLU A 107 -1.81 3.43 13.44
CA GLU A 107 -2.91 3.41 12.46
C GLU A 107 -4.01 4.42 12.87
N PRO A 108 -4.41 5.33 11.96
CA PRO A 108 -5.59 6.15 12.16
C PRO A 108 -6.87 5.31 12.30
N LEU A 109 -7.85 5.81 13.05
CA LEU A 109 -9.19 5.21 13.02
C LEU A 109 -9.84 5.49 11.68
N TYR A 110 -10.26 4.44 10.98
CA TYR A 110 -10.92 4.52 9.70
C TYR A 110 -12.35 4.01 9.80
N ASP A 111 -13.29 4.77 9.23
CA ASP A 111 -14.58 4.23 8.83
C ASP A 111 -14.45 3.63 7.41
N LEU A 112 -14.82 2.35 7.27
CA LEU A 112 -14.76 1.65 5.97
C LEU A 112 -15.72 2.26 4.95
N ALA A 113 -16.86 2.81 5.36
CA ALA A 113 -17.78 3.50 4.46
C ALA A 113 -17.12 4.76 3.87
N ASP A 114 -16.42 5.54 4.70
CA ASP A 114 -15.69 6.72 4.28
C ASP A 114 -14.51 6.39 3.37
N LEU A 115 -13.76 5.32 3.68
CA LEU A 115 -12.67 4.86 2.81
C LEU A 115 -13.19 4.45 1.43
N ARG A 116 -14.32 3.72 1.38
CA ARG A 116 -14.96 3.33 0.11
C ARG A 116 -15.45 4.55 -0.65
N ALA A 117 -16.08 5.51 0.04
CA ALA A 117 -16.55 6.75 -0.58
C ALA A 117 -15.38 7.57 -1.14
N ALA A 118 -14.31 7.76 -0.36
CA ALA A 118 -13.11 8.48 -0.77
C ALA A 118 -12.41 7.81 -1.96
N HIS A 119 -12.33 6.48 -1.97
CA HIS A 119 -11.72 5.75 -3.08
C HIS A 119 -12.52 5.93 -4.37
N ARG A 120 -13.85 5.81 -4.31
CA ARG A 120 -14.74 6.02 -5.48
C ARG A 120 -14.77 7.46 -5.95
N ALA A 121 -14.65 8.42 -5.03
CA ALA A 121 -14.65 9.84 -5.36
C ALA A 121 -13.38 10.28 -6.10
N ARG A 122 -12.29 9.48 -6.06
CA ARG A 122 -11.03 9.84 -6.72
C ARG A 122 -11.14 9.64 -8.24
N PRO A 123 -10.98 10.70 -9.05
CA PRO A 123 -11.04 10.56 -10.50
C PRO A 123 -9.89 9.69 -11.04
N PRO A 124 -10.10 8.92 -12.13
CA PRO A 124 -9.06 8.05 -12.69
C PRO A 124 -7.79 8.78 -13.17
N GLY A 125 -7.93 10.06 -13.55
CA GLY A 125 -6.84 10.93 -13.97
C GLY A 125 -6.35 11.91 -12.90
N CYS A 126 -6.67 11.68 -11.64
CA CYS A 126 -6.23 12.54 -10.52
C CYS A 126 -4.69 12.65 -10.51
N PRO A 127 -4.10 13.86 -10.65
CA PRO A 127 -2.66 14.05 -10.66
C PRO A 127 -1.97 13.48 -9.42
N ASP A 128 -2.54 13.73 -8.23
CA ASP A 128 -2.03 13.22 -6.97
C ASP A 128 -1.99 11.67 -6.94
N ALA A 129 -2.97 11.02 -7.59
CA ALA A 129 -2.98 9.55 -7.67
C ALA A 129 -1.83 9.06 -8.54
N ARG A 130 -1.56 9.79 -9.63
CA ARG A 130 -0.50 9.45 -10.56
C ARG A 130 0.86 9.63 -9.90
N GLU A 131 1.09 10.78 -9.27
CA GLU A 131 2.32 11.06 -8.52
C GLU A 131 2.58 10.01 -7.44
N GLN A 132 1.54 9.60 -6.71
CA GLN A 132 1.61 8.55 -5.71
C GLN A 132 2.01 7.18 -6.31
N ALA A 133 1.45 6.81 -7.47
CA ALA A 133 1.84 5.59 -8.17
C ALA A 133 3.29 5.68 -8.70
N GLU A 134 3.70 6.84 -9.23
CA GLU A 134 5.06 7.10 -9.69
C GLU A 134 6.06 6.99 -8.52
N LEU A 135 5.76 7.60 -7.38
CA LEU A 135 6.57 7.53 -6.17
C LEU A 135 6.75 6.08 -5.69
N LEU A 136 5.67 5.30 -5.65
CA LEU A 136 5.75 3.87 -5.32
C LEU A 136 6.58 3.08 -6.33
N ALA A 137 6.49 3.41 -7.62
CA ALA A 137 7.28 2.75 -8.67
C ALA A 137 8.78 3.07 -8.60
N THR A 138 9.23 4.02 -7.76
CA THR A 138 10.66 4.24 -7.47
C THR A 138 11.22 3.33 -6.37
N CYS A 139 10.36 2.60 -5.66
CA CYS A 139 10.75 1.80 -4.50
C CYS A 139 11.42 0.47 -4.92
N GLY A 140 12.66 0.52 -5.44
CA GLY A 140 13.42 -0.68 -5.83
C GLY A 140 14.10 -1.41 -4.66
N ASP A 141 14.33 -0.69 -3.56
CA ASP A 141 15.04 -1.20 -2.39
C ASP A 141 14.25 -0.98 -1.07
N PRO A 142 14.54 -1.77 -0.01
CA PRO A 142 13.96 -1.61 1.32
C PRO A 142 14.02 -0.20 1.92
N GLY A 143 15.12 0.51 1.70
CA GLY A 143 15.37 1.84 2.26
C GLY A 143 14.48 2.90 1.62
N THR A 144 14.35 2.87 0.30
CA THR A 144 13.46 3.76 -0.44
C THR A 144 12.00 3.49 -0.10
N LEU A 145 11.58 2.21 -0.04
CA LEU A 145 10.21 1.85 0.33
C LEU A 145 9.85 2.35 1.74
N ARG A 146 10.78 2.24 2.70
CA ARG A 146 10.60 2.77 4.05
C ARG A 146 10.36 4.27 4.04
N ARG A 147 11.17 5.05 3.32
CA ARG A 147 11.04 6.52 3.25
C ARG A 147 9.71 6.92 2.64
N VAL A 148 9.34 6.31 1.51
CA VAL A 148 8.07 6.58 0.83
C VAL A 148 6.88 6.24 1.73
N ALA A 149 6.91 5.09 2.41
CA ALA A 149 5.86 4.72 3.36
C ALA A 149 5.73 5.73 4.51
N THR A 150 6.84 6.24 5.05
CA THR A 150 6.83 7.29 6.09
C THR A 150 6.21 8.59 5.58
N VAL A 151 6.58 9.04 4.37
CA VAL A 151 6.02 10.26 3.77
C VAL A 151 4.50 10.13 3.59
N LEU A 152 4.04 9.04 2.98
CA LEU A 152 2.61 8.80 2.74
C LEU A 152 1.82 8.73 4.06
N THR A 153 2.35 8.05 5.08
CA THR A 153 1.70 7.96 6.40
C THR A 153 1.61 9.33 7.08
N THR A 154 2.64 10.16 6.95
CA THR A 154 2.68 11.51 7.55
C THR A 154 1.65 12.43 6.90
N LEU A 155 1.56 12.42 5.56
CA LEU A 155 0.59 13.21 4.81
C LEU A 155 -0.85 12.83 5.17
N THR A 156 -1.12 11.53 5.29
CA THR A 156 -2.41 10.98 5.70
C THR A 156 -2.80 11.46 7.10
N THR A 157 -1.89 11.32 8.06
CA THR A 157 -2.15 11.67 9.45
C THR A 157 -2.43 13.17 9.60
N ALA A 158 -1.70 14.00 8.87
CA ALA A 158 -1.95 15.44 8.83
C ALA A 158 -3.34 15.77 8.28
N ALA A 159 -3.74 15.15 7.16
CA ALA A 159 -5.06 15.36 6.55
C ALA A 159 -6.22 14.92 7.46
N SER A 160 -6.08 13.77 8.14
CA SER A 160 -7.08 13.27 9.09
C SER A 160 -7.19 14.17 10.34
N THR A 161 -6.08 14.73 10.80
CA THR A 161 -6.07 15.68 11.93
C THR A 161 -6.80 16.97 11.60
N VAL A 162 -6.61 17.50 10.38
CA VAL A 162 -7.29 18.72 9.92
C VAL A 162 -8.80 18.50 9.81
N ARG A 163 -9.25 17.39 9.21
CA ARG A 163 -10.69 17.07 9.10
C ARG A 163 -11.38 16.90 10.45
N SER A 164 -10.69 16.30 11.43
CA SER A 164 -11.23 16.12 12.78
C SER A 164 -11.42 17.44 13.53
N ARG A 165 -10.60 18.47 13.24
CA ARG A 165 -10.75 19.81 13.82
C ARG A 165 -11.87 20.62 13.19
N THR A 166 -12.13 20.46 11.88
CA THR A 166 -13.18 21.20 11.18
C THR A 166 -14.60 20.74 11.55
N LEU A 167 -14.77 19.49 11.99
CA LEU A 167 -16.08 18.94 12.41
C LEU A 167 -16.44 19.23 13.88
N ALA A 168 -15.52 19.81 14.66
CA ALA A 168 -15.70 20.11 16.09
C ALA A 168 -15.83 21.61 16.38
N GLY A 169 -16.01 22.45 15.35
CA GLY A 169 -16.12 23.91 15.45
C GLY A 169 -17.43 24.43 14.90
#